data_AF-A0A1F5EX74-F1
#
_entry.id   AF-A0A1F5EX74-F1
#
_cell.length_a   1.000
_cell.length_b   1.000
_cell.length_c   1.000
_cell.angle_alpha   90.00
_cell.angle_beta   90.00
_cell.angle_gamma   90.00
#
_symmetry.space_group_name_H-M   'P 1'
#
loop_
_entity.id
_entity.type
_entity.pdbx_description
1 polymer ?
#
loop_
_entity_poly.entity_id
_entity_poly.type
_entity_poly.pdbx_seq_one_letter_code
_entity_poly.pdbx_strand_id
1 'polypeptide(L)'
;MAMKRLLICTALIFLVAVVLALPAKAIDGGTTMTSGNVCDRFETAWSAKQAAYERAREVRKRAFENTKTRWDKLFDKLDAISADTAVLRVDADDAASKFESLIAADDALFAAMEAYGRANCEKEGVADAKKALKTAQGGRRTARQEYAKSLKQLLKDLAGLRSTTPTVNSANQ
;
A
#
# COMPACT_ATOMS: atom_id res chain seq x y z
N MET A 1 15.49 -29.52 5.40
CA MET A 1 14.23 -28.79 5.08
C MET A 1 14.05 -27.44 5.82
N ALA A 2 15.06 -26.90 6.51
CA ALA A 2 14.94 -25.61 7.22
C ALA A 2 15.18 -24.35 6.34
N MET A 3 15.94 -24.47 5.25
CA MET A 3 16.31 -23.32 4.40
C MET A 3 15.15 -22.69 3.62
N LYS A 4 14.15 -23.46 3.18
CA LYS A 4 13.00 -22.91 2.43
C LYS A 4 12.07 -22.06 3.31
N ARG A 5 12.08 -22.25 4.63
CA ARG A 5 11.22 -21.53 5.59
C ARG A 5 11.78 -20.15 5.95
N LEU A 6 13.09 -19.95 5.86
CA LEU A 6 13.75 -18.67 6.15
C LEU A 6 13.51 -17.64 5.03
N LEU A 7 13.57 -18.08 3.76
CA LEU A 7 13.38 -17.25 2.57
C LEU A 7 11.99 -16.59 2.47
N ILE A 8 10.95 -17.25 2.99
CA ILE A 8 9.57 -16.73 2.96
C ILE A 8 9.41 -15.58 3.97
N CYS A 9 10.00 -15.70 5.16
CA CYS A 9 9.99 -14.64 6.17
C CYS A 9 10.84 -13.42 5.74
N THR A 10 11.98 -13.63 5.09
CA THR A 10 12.81 -12.52 4.60
C THR A 10 12.14 -11.76 3.45
N ALA A 11 11.42 -12.45 2.56
CA ALA A 11 10.67 -11.81 1.48
C ALA A 11 9.50 -10.96 1.97
N LEU A 12 8.81 -11.37 3.05
CA LEU A 12 7.71 -10.62 3.67
C LEU A 12 8.19 -9.35 4.38
N ILE A 13 9.35 -9.39 5.06
CA ILE A 13 9.94 -8.22 5.74
C ILE A 13 10.47 -7.20 4.73
N PHE A 14 11.08 -7.64 3.62
CA PHE A 14 11.53 -6.76 2.55
C PHE A 14 10.36 -6.07 1.82
N LEU A 15 9.21 -6.75 1.68
CA LEU A 15 8.01 -6.16 1.05
C LEU A 15 7.38 -5.06 1.90
N VAL A 16 7.32 -5.25 3.22
CA VAL A 16 6.83 -4.23 4.17
C VAL A 16 7.75 -3.00 4.16
N ALA A 17 9.06 -3.20 4.02
CA ALA A 17 10.02 -2.10 3.88
C ALA A 17 9.84 -1.31 2.57
N VAL A 18 9.59 -1.97 1.44
CA VAL A 18 9.39 -1.30 0.13
C VAL A 18 8.08 -0.50 0.08
N VAL A 19 7.03 -0.94 0.79
CA VAL A 19 5.75 -0.20 0.89
C VAL A 19 5.85 0.99 1.86
N LEU A 20 6.78 0.95 2.82
CA LEU A 20 6.97 1.99 3.85
C LEU A 20 8.11 2.97 3.57
N ALA A 21 9.07 2.63 2.71
CA ALA A 21 10.27 3.43 2.47
C ALA A 21 10.32 3.94 1.03
N LEU A 22 9.75 5.12 0.77
CA LEU A 22 10.31 6.04 -0.23
C LEU A 22 10.32 7.47 0.34
N PRO A 23 11.43 8.22 0.14
CA PRO A 23 11.83 9.33 0.99
C PRO A 23 11.13 10.65 0.63
N ALA A 24 10.79 11.40 1.67
CA ALA A 24 10.32 12.79 1.63
C ALA A 24 11.42 13.81 1.27
N LYS A 25 12.32 13.49 0.34
CA LYS A 25 13.39 14.42 -0.09
C LYS A 25 13.51 14.46 -1.60
N ALA A 26 12.95 15.52 -2.18
CA ALA A 26 13.50 16.23 -3.33
C ALA A 26 12.61 17.46 -3.63
N ILE A 27 12.81 18.54 -2.88
CA ILE A 27 12.70 19.90 -3.43
C ILE A 27 13.81 20.71 -2.74
N ASP A 28 15.04 20.49 -3.20
CA ASP A 28 16.12 21.46 -3.02
C ASP A 28 16.82 21.52 -4.38
N GLY A 29 16.79 22.68 -5.01
CA GLY A 29 17.16 22.84 -6.41
C GLY A 29 16.77 24.21 -6.91
N GLY A 30 17.46 25.22 -6.41
CA GLY A 30 17.37 26.58 -6.93
C GLY A 30 17.66 26.62 -8.42
N THR A 31 16.79 27.28 -9.18
CA THR A 31 17.09 27.85 -10.48
C THR A 31 16.34 29.18 -10.57
N THR A 32 17.10 30.26 -10.52
CA THR A 32 16.66 31.61 -10.87
C THR A 32 16.47 31.70 -12.37
N MET A 33 15.23 31.80 -12.88
CA MET A 33 14.95 32.25 -14.25
C MET A 33 13.47 32.66 -14.44
N THR A 34 13.30 33.91 -14.87
CA THR A 34 12.21 34.58 -15.62
C THR A 34 10.72 34.36 -15.25
N SER A 35 9.96 35.46 -15.31
CA SER A 35 8.61 35.71 -14.81
C SER A 35 7.47 34.97 -15.53
N GLY A 36 7.44 33.64 -15.47
CA GLY A 36 6.24 32.85 -15.77
C GLY A 36 5.23 32.93 -14.63
N ASN A 37 3.93 32.94 -14.95
CA ASN A 37 2.84 33.00 -13.99
C ASN A 37 3.02 31.87 -12.92
N VAL A 38 2.71 32.16 -11.66
CA VAL A 38 2.82 31.18 -10.56
C VAL A 38 2.00 29.92 -10.87
N CYS A 39 0.89 30.06 -11.61
CA CYS A 39 0.09 28.95 -12.12
C CYS A 39 0.85 28.07 -13.12
N ASP A 40 1.58 28.65 -14.08
CA ASP A 40 2.32 27.87 -15.10
C ASP A 40 3.44 27.04 -14.47
N ARG A 41 4.09 27.60 -13.42
CA ARG A 41 5.09 26.88 -12.62
C ARG A 41 4.46 25.75 -11.83
N PHE A 42 3.25 25.95 -11.28
CA PHE A 42 2.49 24.90 -10.61
C PHE A 42 2.12 23.79 -11.60
N GLU A 43 1.55 24.09 -12.77
CA GLU A 43 1.18 23.08 -13.77
C GLU A 43 2.37 22.22 -14.20
N THR A 44 3.50 22.87 -14.49
CA THR A 44 4.72 22.16 -14.92
C THR A 44 5.23 21.23 -13.83
N ALA A 45 5.30 21.72 -12.59
CA ALA A 45 5.72 20.91 -11.45
C ALA A 45 4.71 19.79 -11.13
N TRP A 46 3.42 20.07 -11.26
CA TRP A 46 2.33 19.13 -10.97
C TRP A 46 2.31 17.99 -11.98
N SER A 47 2.46 18.27 -13.28
CA SER A 47 2.54 17.25 -14.33
C SER A 47 3.64 16.21 -14.05
N ALA A 48 4.83 16.67 -13.62
CA ALA A 48 5.92 15.78 -13.22
C ALA A 48 5.57 14.94 -11.98
N LYS A 49 4.87 15.53 -10.99
CA LYS A 49 4.39 14.81 -9.80
C LYS A 49 3.29 13.80 -10.14
N GLN A 50 2.40 14.13 -11.07
CA GLN A 50 1.33 13.25 -11.55
C GLN A 50 1.91 12.01 -12.24
N ALA A 51 2.84 12.19 -13.17
CA ALA A 51 3.50 11.07 -13.83
C ALA A 51 4.25 10.17 -12.83
N ALA A 52 4.90 10.75 -11.82
CA ALA A 52 5.55 9.99 -10.75
C ALA A 52 4.53 9.24 -9.87
N TYR A 53 3.41 9.88 -9.55
CA TYR A 53 2.32 9.30 -8.76
C TYR A 53 1.69 8.09 -9.48
N GLU A 54 1.35 8.23 -10.76
CA GLU A 54 0.77 7.16 -11.57
C GLU A 54 1.70 5.96 -11.65
N ARG A 55 3.01 6.17 -11.87
CA ARG A 55 4.00 5.08 -11.85
C ARG A 55 4.05 4.39 -10.49
N ALA A 56 4.10 5.15 -9.41
CA ALA A 56 4.13 4.59 -8.05
C ALA A 56 2.84 3.83 -7.71
N ARG A 57 1.69 4.32 -8.19
CA ARG A 57 0.39 3.65 -8.05
C ARG A 57 0.37 2.31 -8.78
N GLU A 58 0.81 2.26 -10.04
CA GLU A 58 0.86 1.03 -10.83
C GLU A 58 1.84 0.00 -10.25
N VAL A 59 3.01 0.44 -9.78
CA VAL A 59 3.96 -0.44 -9.08
C VAL A 59 3.33 -1.04 -7.83
N ARG A 60 2.62 -0.25 -7.03
CA ARG A 60 1.94 -0.72 -5.81
C ARG A 60 0.84 -1.73 -6.12
N LYS A 61 -0.01 -1.45 -7.11
CA LYS A 61 -1.05 -2.39 -7.57
C LYS A 61 -0.43 -3.71 -8.04
N ARG A 62 0.58 -3.65 -8.89
CA ARG A 62 1.25 -4.86 -9.40
C ARG A 62 1.93 -5.66 -8.30
N ALA A 63 2.58 -4.99 -7.35
CA ALA A 63 3.18 -5.66 -6.20
C ALA A 63 2.11 -6.37 -5.34
N PHE A 64 0.95 -5.76 -5.18
CA PHE A 64 -0.18 -6.34 -4.47
C PHE A 64 -0.79 -7.54 -5.20
N GLU A 65 -1.06 -7.44 -6.50
CA GLU A 65 -1.56 -8.57 -7.32
C GLU A 65 -0.60 -9.77 -7.29
N ASN A 66 0.70 -9.50 -7.38
CA ASN A 66 1.72 -10.54 -7.23
C ASN A 66 1.69 -11.18 -5.84
N THR A 67 1.34 -10.42 -4.80
CA THR A 67 1.21 -10.91 -3.43
C THR A 67 -0.04 -11.76 -3.27
N LYS A 68 -1.18 -11.30 -3.80
CA LYS A 68 -2.44 -12.06 -3.84
C LYS A 68 -2.25 -13.42 -4.53
N THR A 69 -1.63 -13.42 -5.71
CA THR A 69 -1.28 -14.66 -6.44
C THR A 69 -0.42 -15.61 -5.60
N ARG A 70 0.47 -15.09 -4.74
CA ARG A 70 1.30 -15.90 -3.85
C ARG A 70 0.51 -16.45 -2.66
N TRP A 71 -0.45 -15.69 -2.14
CA TRP A 71 -1.38 -16.16 -1.10
C TRP A 71 -2.27 -17.27 -1.63
N ASP A 72 -2.87 -17.12 -2.81
CA ASP A 72 -3.70 -18.17 -3.42
C ASP A 72 -2.93 -19.49 -3.54
N LYS A 73 -1.72 -19.43 -4.10
CA LYS A 73 -0.82 -20.59 -4.20
C LYS A 73 -0.41 -21.17 -2.86
N LEU A 74 -0.38 -20.37 -1.79
CA LEU A 74 -0.09 -20.84 -0.44
C LEU A 74 -1.31 -21.56 0.14
N PHE A 75 -2.51 -21.00 -0.04
CA PHE A 75 -3.75 -21.59 0.43
C PHE A 75 -4.04 -22.92 -0.25
N ASP A 76 -3.85 -23.02 -1.57
CA ASP A 76 -4.02 -24.29 -2.30
C ASP A 76 -3.11 -25.41 -1.76
N LYS A 77 -1.90 -25.05 -1.32
CA LYS A 77 -0.97 -26.01 -0.71
C LYS A 77 -1.37 -26.39 0.71
N LEU A 78 -1.94 -25.45 1.47
CA LEU A 78 -2.39 -25.70 2.84
C LEU A 78 -3.66 -26.57 2.85
N ASP A 79 -4.59 -26.32 1.93
CA ASP A 79 -5.79 -27.15 1.71
C ASP A 79 -5.40 -28.60 1.38
N ALA A 80 -4.40 -28.79 0.53
CA ALA A 80 -3.88 -30.12 0.19
C ALA A 80 -3.26 -30.89 1.37
N ILE A 81 -2.91 -30.21 2.47
CA ILE A 81 -2.28 -30.78 3.68
C ILE A 81 -3.30 -30.83 4.85
N SER A 82 -4.60 -30.68 4.57
CA SER A 82 -5.72 -30.70 5.53
C SER A 82 -5.70 -29.59 6.58
N ALA A 83 -5.15 -28.41 6.27
CA ALA A 83 -5.37 -27.22 7.09
C ALA A 83 -6.69 -26.57 6.68
N ASP A 84 -7.54 -26.19 7.64
CA ASP A 84 -8.70 -25.35 7.36
C ASP A 84 -8.22 -23.93 6.99
N THR A 85 -8.16 -23.64 5.69
CA THR A 85 -7.72 -22.33 5.17
C THR A 85 -8.85 -21.34 4.94
N ALA A 86 -10.12 -21.72 5.21
CA ALA A 86 -11.26 -20.88 4.90
C ALA A 86 -11.17 -19.50 5.60
N VAL A 87 -10.76 -19.49 6.87
CA VAL A 87 -10.53 -18.26 7.63
C VAL A 87 -9.43 -17.40 7.00
N LEU A 88 -8.31 -18.01 6.58
CA LEU A 88 -7.21 -17.28 5.95
C LEU A 88 -7.60 -16.65 4.62
N ARG A 89 -8.44 -17.33 3.82
CA ARG A 89 -8.93 -16.79 2.55
C ARG A 89 -9.80 -15.56 2.81
N VAL A 90 -10.70 -15.62 3.80
CA VAL A 90 -11.53 -14.47 4.22
C VAL A 90 -10.66 -13.30 4.69
N ASP A 91 -9.65 -13.54 5.53
CA ASP A 91 -8.77 -12.48 6.02
C ASP A 91 -7.89 -11.89 4.89
N ALA A 92 -7.50 -12.71 3.92
CA ALA A 92 -6.75 -12.25 2.75
C ALA A 92 -7.61 -11.41 1.81
N ASP A 93 -8.87 -11.79 1.59
CA ASP A 93 -9.83 -11.03 0.82
C ASP A 93 -10.18 -9.70 1.51
N ASP A 94 -10.34 -9.69 2.84
CA ASP A 94 -10.51 -8.44 3.60
C ASP A 94 -9.27 -7.54 3.48
N ALA A 95 -8.06 -8.09 3.66
CA ALA A 95 -6.82 -7.33 3.47
C ALA A 95 -6.69 -6.76 2.05
N ALA A 96 -7.14 -7.49 1.02
CA ALA A 96 -7.18 -7.03 -0.36
C ALA A 96 -8.17 -5.88 -0.56
N SER A 97 -9.39 -6.02 -0.06
CA SER A 97 -10.41 -4.97 -0.09
C SER A 97 -9.93 -3.69 0.63
N LYS A 98 -9.26 -3.83 1.78
CA LYS A 98 -8.66 -2.69 2.49
C LYS A 98 -7.49 -2.06 1.75
N PHE A 99 -6.70 -2.85 1.02
CA PHE A 99 -5.63 -2.31 0.16
C PHE A 99 -6.20 -1.49 -1.00
N GLU A 100 -7.25 -1.98 -1.67
CA GLU A 100 -7.93 -1.23 -2.73
C GLU A 100 -8.50 0.09 -2.21
N SER A 101 -9.10 0.06 -1.02
CA SER A 101 -9.60 1.26 -0.33
C SER A 101 -8.47 2.26 -0.01
N LEU A 102 -7.29 1.77 0.36
CA LEU A 102 -6.11 2.62 0.56
C LEU A 102 -5.63 3.27 -0.74
N ILE A 103 -5.63 2.54 -1.85
CA ILE A 103 -5.29 3.12 -3.17
C ILE A 103 -6.31 4.21 -3.56
N ALA A 104 -7.61 3.98 -3.35
CA ALA A 104 -8.63 4.99 -3.59
C ALA A 104 -8.45 6.24 -2.71
N ALA A 105 -8.07 6.06 -1.44
CA ALA A 105 -7.78 7.18 -0.55
C ALA A 105 -6.50 7.94 -0.91
N ASP A 106 -5.49 7.26 -1.44
CA ASP A 106 -4.30 7.91 -2.02
C ASP A 106 -4.67 8.71 -3.28
N ASP A 107 -5.52 8.17 -4.16
CA ASP A 107 -6.02 8.86 -5.35
C ASP A 107 -6.78 10.15 -4.96
N ALA A 108 -7.66 10.06 -3.95
CA ALA A 108 -8.39 11.21 -3.42
C ALA A 108 -7.47 12.26 -2.77
N LEU A 109 -6.44 11.84 -2.05
CA LEU A 109 -5.45 12.77 -1.49
C LEU A 109 -4.65 13.47 -2.58
N PHE A 110 -4.24 12.74 -3.62
CA PHE A 110 -3.52 13.32 -4.75
C PHE A 110 -4.34 14.40 -5.46
N ALA A 111 -5.61 14.11 -5.76
CA ALA A 111 -6.53 15.07 -6.34
C ALA A 111 -6.77 16.30 -5.43
N ALA A 112 -6.89 16.10 -4.11
CA ALA A 112 -7.08 17.22 -3.18
C ALA A 112 -5.82 18.10 -3.05
N MET A 113 -4.63 17.53 -3.17
CA MET A 113 -3.37 18.28 -3.24
C MET A 113 -3.29 19.11 -4.53
N GLU A 114 -3.75 18.57 -5.66
CA GLU A 114 -3.85 19.32 -6.91
C GLU A 114 -4.77 20.54 -6.76
N ALA A 115 -6.00 20.30 -6.29
CA ALA A 115 -7.00 21.34 -6.13
C ALA A 115 -6.52 22.43 -5.18
N TYR A 116 -5.83 22.06 -4.09
CA TYR A 116 -5.23 23.02 -3.17
C TYR A 116 -4.11 23.82 -3.85
N GLY A 117 -3.28 23.18 -4.66
CA GLY A 117 -2.25 23.86 -5.45
C GLY A 117 -2.82 24.88 -6.44
N ARG A 118 -3.82 24.47 -7.23
CA ARG A 118 -4.56 25.34 -8.18
C ARG A 118 -5.21 26.53 -7.46
N ALA A 119 -5.92 26.27 -6.37
CA ALA A 119 -6.55 27.31 -5.56
C ALA A 119 -5.54 28.35 -5.03
N ASN A 120 -4.33 27.92 -4.64
CA ASN A 120 -3.29 28.84 -4.16
C ASN A 120 -2.71 29.71 -5.28
N CYS A 121 -2.52 29.17 -6.48
CA CYS A 121 -2.00 29.98 -7.58
C CYS A 121 -3.06 30.94 -8.15
N GLU A 122 -4.33 30.52 -8.21
CA GLU A 122 -5.46 31.33 -8.66
C GLU A 122 -5.94 32.32 -7.59
N LYS A 123 -5.58 32.10 -6.31
CA LYS A 123 -6.03 32.87 -5.13
C LYS A 123 -7.55 32.81 -4.89
N GLU A 124 -8.21 31.79 -5.41
CA GLU A 124 -9.64 31.55 -5.27
C GLU A 124 -9.89 30.21 -4.56
N GLY A 125 -10.93 30.13 -3.73
CA GLY A 125 -11.34 28.86 -3.11
C GLY A 125 -10.33 28.19 -2.17
N VAL A 126 -9.25 28.87 -1.76
CA VAL A 126 -8.14 28.30 -0.97
C VAL A 126 -8.62 27.64 0.33
N ALA A 127 -9.56 28.27 1.05
CA ALA A 127 -10.08 27.74 2.31
C ALA A 127 -10.82 26.41 2.12
N ASP A 128 -11.64 26.30 1.08
CA ASP A 128 -12.40 25.09 0.77
C ASP A 128 -11.48 23.98 0.28
N ALA A 129 -10.53 24.31 -0.61
CA ALA A 129 -9.52 23.36 -1.06
C ALA A 129 -8.64 22.84 0.10
N LYS A 130 -8.30 23.71 1.07
CA LYS A 130 -7.59 23.32 2.29
C LYS A 130 -8.40 22.35 3.15
N LYS A 131 -9.71 22.60 3.28
CA LYS A 131 -10.62 21.72 4.01
C LYS A 131 -10.72 20.35 3.33
N ALA A 132 -10.88 20.32 2.01
CA ALA A 132 -10.90 19.09 1.22
C ALA A 132 -9.60 18.29 1.38
N LEU A 133 -8.45 18.98 1.34
CA LEU A 133 -7.14 18.36 1.58
C LEU A 133 -7.04 17.72 2.97
N LYS A 134 -7.50 18.42 4.02
CA LYS A 134 -7.51 17.88 5.39
C LYS A 134 -8.41 16.65 5.51
N THR A 135 -9.57 16.66 4.86
CA THR A 135 -10.48 15.50 4.81
C THR A 135 -9.81 14.32 4.12
N ALA A 136 -9.17 14.53 2.96
CA ALA A 136 -8.48 13.48 2.23
C ALA A 136 -7.28 12.90 3.03
N GLN A 137 -6.54 13.74 3.76
CA GLN A 137 -5.49 13.28 4.69
C GLN A 137 -6.06 12.38 5.79
N GLY A 138 -7.21 12.76 6.37
CA GLY A 138 -7.92 11.95 7.35
C GLY A 138 -8.38 10.60 6.77
N GLY A 139 -9.02 10.63 5.60
CA GLY A 139 -9.47 9.42 4.88
C GLY A 139 -8.33 8.46 4.59
N ARG A 140 -7.20 8.96 4.08
CA ARG A 140 -5.99 8.15 3.85
C ARG A 140 -5.44 7.54 5.14
N ARG A 141 -5.40 8.31 6.23
CA ARG A 141 -4.94 7.80 7.53
C ARG A 141 -5.82 6.64 8.00
N THR A 142 -7.14 6.78 7.90
CA THR A 142 -8.09 5.72 8.25
C THR A 142 -7.87 4.48 7.38
N ALA A 143 -7.84 4.63 6.05
CA ALA A 143 -7.64 3.51 5.14
C ALA A 143 -6.32 2.76 5.40
N ARG A 144 -5.24 3.49 5.73
CA ARG A 144 -3.96 2.88 6.10
C ARG A 144 -4.04 2.09 7.40
N GLN A 145 -4.76 2.60 8.39
CA GLN A 145 -4.95 1.91 9.68
C GLN A 145 -5.79 0.64 9.51
N GLU A 146 -6.84 0.69 8.70
CA GLU A 146 -7.67 -0.46 8.38
C GLU A 146 -6.88 -1.53 7.64
N TYR A 147 -6.16 -1.17 6.58
CA TYR A 147 -5.29 -2.10 5.87
C TYR A 147 -4.24 -2.74 6.77
N ALA A 148 -3.57 -1.95 7.61
CA ALA A 148 -2.59 -2.47 8.56
C ALA A 148 -3.21 -3.44 9.59
N LYS A 149 -4.45 -3.17 10.03
CA LYS A 149 -5.19 -4.03 10.95
C LYS A 149 -5.52 -5.37 10.29
N SER A 150 -6.11 -5.37 9.09
CA SER A 150 -6.48 -6.58 8.36
C SER A 150 -5.26 -7.42 8.00
N LEU A 151 -4.18 -6.78 7.52
CA LEU A 151 -2.93 -7.49 7.22
C LEU A 151 -2.32 -8.12 8.47
N LYS A 152 -2.35 -7.43 9.61
CA LYS A 152 -1.85 -7.98 10.89
C LYS A 152 -2.66 -9.18 11.34
N GLN A 153 -3.99 -9.16 11.15
CA GLN A 153 -4.85 -10.28 11.47
C GLN A 153 -4.51 -11.51 10.62
N LEU A 154 -4.47 -11.35 9.29
CA LEU A 154 -4.07 -12.42 8.37
C LEU A 154 -2.72 -13.04 8.76
N LEU A 155 -1.71 -12.21 9.05
CA LEU A 155 -0.39 -12.71 9.46
C LEU A 155 -0.41 -13.44 10.80
N LYS A 156 -1.27 -13.03 11.73
CA LYS A 156 -1.45 -13.70 13.03
C LYS A 156 -2.07 -15.08 12.83
N ASP A 157 -3.11 -15.18 12.02
CA ASP A 157 -3.80 -16.45 11.78
C ASP A 157 -2.94 -17.42 10.98
N LEU A 158 -2.17 -16.91 10.01
CA LEU A 158 -1.15 -17.68 9.29
C LEU A 158 -0.06 -18.23 10.24
N ALA A 159 0.32 -17.46 11.25
CA ALA A 159 1.28 -17.90 12.26
C ALA A 159 0.66 -18.95 13.23
N GLY A 160 -0.62 -18.84 13.55
CA GLY A 160 -1.34 -19.80 14.39
C GLY A 160 -1.45 -21.21 13.79
N LEU A 161 -1.53 -21.30 12.46
CA LEU A 161 -1.49 -22.59 11.74
C LEU A 161 -0.12 -23.28 11.84
N ARG A 162 0.97 -22.51 12.02
CA ARG A 162 2.31 -23.07 12.20
C ARG A 162 2.48 -23.79 13.54
N SER A 163 1.73 -23.41 14.57
CA SER A 163 1.77 -24.05 15.90
C SER A 163 0.86 -25.27 16.03
N THR A 164 -0.06 -25.49 15.09
CA THR A 164 -1.03 -26.59 15.12
C THR A 164 -0.73 -27.71 14.12
N THR A 165 0.26 -27.55 13.24
CA THR A 165 0.77 -28.68 12.45
C THR A 165 1.19 -29.81 13.39
N PRO A 166 0.55 -30.99 13.37
CA PRO A 166 0.97 -32.10 14.19
C PRO A 166 2.40 -32.45 13.82
N THR A 167 3.26 -32.61 14.83
CA THR A 167 4.52 -33.31 14.70
C THR A 167 4.18 -34.68 14.10
N VAL A 168 4.53 -34.90 12.84
CA VAL A 168 4.50 -36.25 12.28
C VAL A 168 5.49 -37.03 13.13
N ASN A 169 4.98 -37.81 14.08
CA ASN A 169 5.76 -38.79 14.80
C ASN A 169 6.31 -39.73 13.73
N SER A 170 7.61 -39.60 13.45
CA SER A 170 8.40 -40.63 12.80
C SER A 170 8.52 -41.80 13.78
N ALA A 171 7.42 -42.53 13.95
CA ALA A 171 7.37 -43.83 14.58
C ALA A 171 6.57 -44.73 13.63
N ASN A 172 7.26 -45.69 13.02
CA ASN A 172 6.81 -46.66 12.01
C ASN A 172 6.76 -46.17 10.56
N GLN A 173 7.89 -46.26 9.85
CA GLN A 173 8.13 -47.27 8.81
C GLN A 173 9.58 -47.18 8.29
#